data_AF-A0A2S2QS24-F1
#
_entry.id   AF-A0A2S2QS24-F1
#
_cell.length_a   1.000
_cell.length_b   1.000
_cell.length_c   1.000
_cell.angle_alpha   90.00
_cell.angle_beta   90.00
_cell.angle_gamma   90.00
#
_symmetry.space_group_name_H-M   'P 1'
#
loop_
_entity.id
_entity.type
_entity.pdbx_description
1 polymer ?
#
loop_
_entity_poly.entity_id
_entity_poly.type
_entity_poly.pdbx_seq_one_letter_code
_entity_poly.pdbx_strand_id
1 'polypeptide(L)'
;MSFQKKKKSSKGENVPGCMRSLLVSCTCRLRAAIIKAIKYRKQQNNISYEDSIKMLKKVIVNSPNHIFGDHENCSNYFCKRKNLGEEKHVIDMKRVGLWDDIGSIRSTLTYHTESLIFNLNNNAAENYNSILAKFVGGKRVNLCLRGSYELRCNAAVTAYNAGANRLSLFHKQVVKKNPGVFTKRYIKRSQQLWDSRRRRQLFATPVQRLKSKKLAGPNENYGAVEPDFVSHPDLSISELNNRTNLYLNSLKLTKEDIISLEKSIKRQHECEDWHRERKKRLTASVFGKICKLRKTTSRTKTIETILYGKFQGNLSTKYGVEHEDVA
;
A
#
# COMPACT_ATOMS: atom_id res chain seq x y z
N MET A 1 5.23 15.46 -6.52
CA MET A 1 4.42 15.17 -7.73
C MET A 1 5.08 14.02 -8.47
N SER A 2 4.37 12.90 -8.69
CA SER A 2 4.89 11.78 -9.48
C SER A 2 4.41 11.91 -10.92
N PHE A 3 5.32 12.24 -11.83
CA PHE A 3 5.04 12.33 -13.28
C PHE A 3 4.73 10.97 -13.92
N GLN A 4 4.97 9.86 -13.23
CA GLN A 4 4.85 8.51 -13.78
C GLN A 4 3.42 8.08 -14.14
N LYS A 5 2.39 8.82 -13.73
CA LYS A 5 0.99 8.37 -13.87
C LYS A 5 0.13 9.18 -14.84
N LYS A 6 0.56 10.36 -15.28
CA LYS A 6 -0.25 11.17 -16.20
C LYS A 6 -0.02 10.73 -17.64
N LYS A 7 -1.03 10.07 -18.23
CA LYS A 7 -1.05 9.73 -19.67
C LYS A 7 -1.28 10.95 -20.57
N LYS A 8 -1.77 12.05 -19.98
CA LYS A 8 -2.12 13.30 -20.66
C LYS A 8 -1.39 14.50 -20.03
N SER A 9 -1.01 15.48 -20.85
CA SER A 9 -0.51 16.79 -20.39
C SER A 9 -1.64 17.61 -19.76
N SER A 10 -1.34 18.75 -19.12
CA SER A 10 -2.37 19.68 -18.62
C SER A 10 -3.31 20.20 -19.71
N LYS A 11 -2.86 20.24 -20.96
CA LYS A 11 -3.68 20.59 -22.13
C LYS A 11 -4.57 19.45 -22.64
N GLY A 12 -4.46 18.25 -22.05
CA GLY A 12 -5.25 17.08 -22.43
C GLY A 12 -4.67 16.23 -23.56
N GLU A 13 -3.50 16.60 -24.08
CA GLU A 13 -2.80 15.87 -25.15
C GLU A 13 -2.16 14.58 -24.64
N ASN A 14 -2.15 13.53 -25.47
CA ASN A 14 -1.57 12.23 -25.10
C ASN A 14 -0.04 12.30 -25.13
N VAL A 15 0.61 11.92 -24.02
CA VAL A 15 2.08 11.96 -23.90
C VAL A 15 2.69 10.59 -24.27
N PRO A 16 3.54 10.52 -25.31
CA PRO A 16 4.21 9.27 -25.71
C PRO A 16 5.01 8.62 -24.58
N GLY A 17 5.09 7.28 -24.61
CA GLY A 17 5.81 6.50 -23.59
C GLY A 17 7.29 6.87 -23.47
N CYS A 18 7.97 7.08 -24.60
CA CYS A 18 9.38 7.49 -24.65
C CYS A 18 9.64 8.81 -23.89
N MET A 19 8.79 9.83 -24.08
CA MET A 19 8.92 11.12 -23.41
C MET A 19 8.64 11.04 -21.90
N ARG A 20 7.69 10.18 -21.50
CA ARG A 20 7.42 9.93 -20.08
C ARG A 20 8.63 9.27 -19.41
N SER A 21 9.23 8.27 -20.06
CA SER A 21 10.45 7.62 -19.58
C SER A 21 11.64 8.59 -19.49
N LEU A 22 11.80 9.47 -20.50
CA LEU A 22 12.82 10.52 -20.50
C LEU A 22 12.63 11.51 -19.34
N LEU A 23 11.41 11.98 -19.09
CA LEU A 23 11.17 12.90 -17.98
C LEU A 23 11.48 12.25 -16.63
N VAL A 24 11.10 10.98 -16.46
CA VAL A 24 11.39 10.21 -15.23
C VAL A 24 12.90 10.06 -15.01
N SER A 25 13.67 9.73 -16.06
CA SER A 25 15.12 9.59 -15.94
C SER A 25 15.81 10.94 -15.62
N CYS A 26 15.24 12.05 -16.11
CA CYS A 26 15.76 13.40 -15.89
C CYS A 26 15.28 14.06 -14.57
N THR A 27 14.28 13.52 -13.87
CA THR A 27 13.68 14.15 -12.67
C THR A 27 14.72 14.38 -11.56
N CYS A 28 15.60 13.40 -11.32
CA CYS A 28 16.69 13.54 -10.35
C CYS A 28 17.70 14.61 -10.76
N ARG A 29 17.98 14.73 -12.07
CA ARG A 29 18.90 15.75 -12.62
C ARG A 29 18.32 17.15 -12.46
N LEU A 30 17.02 17.34 -12.72
CA LEU A 30 16.30 18.62 -12.49
C LEU A 30 16.44 19.08 -11.04
N ARG A 31 16.22 18.17 -10.09
CA ARG A 31 16.39 18.48 -8.67
C ARG A 31 17.85 18.80 -8.32
N ALA A 32 18.78 17.98 -8.79
CA ALA A 32 20.20 18.13 -8.47
C ALA A 32 20.79 19.43 -9.03
N ALA A 33 20.38 19.82 -10.24
CA ALA A 33 20.72 21.08 -10.89
C ALA A 33 20.40 22.29 -10.00
N ILE A 34 19.15 22.39 -9.53
CA ILE A 34 18.70 23.49 -8.67
C ILE A 34 19.43 23.46 -7.31
N ILE A 35 19.58 22.29 -6.69
CA ILE A 35 20.28 22.17 -5.41
C ILE A 35 21.74 22.64 -5.54
N LYS A 36 22.44 22.23 -6.60
CA LYS A 36 23.83 22.66 -6.86
C LYS A 36 23.91 24.17 -7.12
N ALA A 37 22.95 24.73 -7.87
CA ALA A 37 22.88 26.17 -8.10
C ALA A 37 22.70 26.95 -6.79
N ILE A 38 21.79 26.51 -5.91
CA ILE A 38 21.57 27.14 -4.60
C ILE A 38 22.84 27.04 -3.74
N LYS A 39 23.46 25.86 -3.67
CA LYS A 39 24.72 25.67 -2.91
C LYS A 39 25.83 26.59 -3.39
N TYR A 40 25.98 26.71 -4.71
CA TYR A 40 26.97 27.62 -5.30
C TYR A 40 26.70 29.07 -4.91
N ARG A 41 25.44 29.53 -4.98
CA ARG A 41 25.07 30.91 -4.61
C ARG A 41 25.29 31.20 -3.12
N LYS A 42 25.11 30.22 -2.24
CA LYS A 42 25.41 30.35 -0.80
C LYS A 42 26.88 30.53 -0.49
N GLN A 43 27.76 30.02 -1.34
CA GLN A 43 29.21 30.11 -1.16
C GLN A 43 29.79 31.43 -1.69
N GLN A 44 29.00 32.22 -2.43
CA GLN A 44 29.44 33.49 -2.97
C GLN A 44 29.15 34.62 -1.96
N ASN A 45 30.21 35.19 -1.37
CA ASN A 45 30.09 36.29 -0.41
C ASN A 45 30.15 37.69 -1.06
N ASN A 46 30.53 37.79 -2.33
CA ASN A 46 30.84 39.06 -3.00
C ASN A 46 29.69 39.63 -3.88
N ILE A 47 28.47 39.10 -3.76
CA ILE A 47 27.34 39.48 -4.63
C ILE A 47 26.21 40.02 -3.75
N SER A 48 25.62 41.14 -4.18
CA SER A 48 24.42 41.70 -3.55
C SER A 48 23.29 40.66 -3.50
N TYR A 49 22.49 40.72 -2.44
CA TYR A 49 21.35 39.83 -2.23
C TYR A 49 20.39 39.80 -3.45
N GLU A 50 20.03 40.97 -3.96
CA GLU A 50 19.14 41.12 -5.11
C GLU A 50 19.71 40.48 -6.37
N ASP A 51 21.02 40.63 -6.60
CA ASP A 51 21.69 40.07 -7.76
C ASP A 51 21.82 38.55 -7.64
N SER A 52 22.06 38.02 -6.44
CA SER A 52 22.06 36.59 -6.17
C SER A 52 20.71 35.95 -6.51
N ILE A 53 19.60 36.61 -6.15
CA ILE A 53 18.24 36.17 -6.50
C ILE A 53 18.02 36.23 -8.01
N LYS A 54 18.33 37.36 -8.66
CA LYS A 54 18.16 37.52 -10.11
C LYS A 54 18.94 36.46 -10.88
N MET A 55 20.19 36.21 -10.48
CA MET A 55 21.03 35.18 -11.10
C MET A 55 20.50 33.77 -10.83
N LEU A 56 20.00 33.47 -9.62
CA LEU A 56 19.40 32.16 -9.34
C LEU A 56 18.10 31.95 -10.13
N LYS A 57 17.25 32.99 -10.26
CA LYS A 57 16.04 32.94 -11.11
C LYS A 57 16.41 32.60 -12.55
N LYS A 58 17.45 33.23 -13.12
CA LYS A 58 17.95 32.90 -14.47
C LYS A 58 18.36 31.43 -14.60
N VAL A 59 19.05 30.88 -13.59
CA VAL A 59 19.46 29.47 -13.58
C VAL A 59 18.27 28.53 -13.47
N ILE A 60 17.30 28.81 -12.60
CA ILE A 60 16.07 28.01 -12.47
C ILE A 60 15.30 28.00 -13.79
N VAL A 61 15.22 29.16 -14.47
CA VAL A 61 14.52 29.28 -15.75
C VAL A 61 15.18 28.45 -16.84
N ASN A 62 16.52 28.45 -16.89
CA ASN A 62 17.30 27.74 -17.89
C ASN A 62 17.59 26.28 -17.54
N SER A 63 17.38 25.85 -16.29
CA SER A 63 17.70 24.49 -15.83
C SER A 63 16.99 23.40 -16.64
N PRO A 64 15.71 23.53 -17.04
CA PRO A 64 15.07 22.54 -17.90
C PRO A 64 15.71 22.47 -19.29
N ASN A 65 15.98 23.62 -19.93
CA ASN A 65 16.66 23.68 -21.23
C ASN A 65 17.98 22.90 -21.19
N HIS A 66 18.79 23.19 -20.16
CA HIS A 66 20.06 22.52 -19.93
C HIS A 66 19.93 20.99 -19.85
N ILE A 67 18.88 20.47 -19.23
CA ILE A 67 18.73 19.02 -19.02
C ILE A 67 18.17 18.30 -20.24
N PHE A 68 17.45 19.02 -21.10
CA PHE A 68 16.84 18.48 -22.32
C PHE A 68 17.65 18.85 -23.60
N GLY A 69 18.95 19.09 -23.45
CA GLY A 69 19.91 19.23 -24.55
C GLY A 69 20.08 20.65 -25.11
N ASP A 70 19.36 21.65 -24.59
CA ASP A 70 19.51 23.04 -25.01
C ASP A 70 20.48 23.81 -24.09
N HIS A 71 21.65 24.15 -24.64
CA HIS A 71 22.77 24.73 -23.89
C HIS A 71 23.06 26.20 -24.20
N GLU A 72 22.25 26.86 -25.05
CA GLU A 72 22.50 28.21 -25.55
C GLU A 72 22.67 29.24 -24.42
N ASN A 73 21.82 29.16 -23.40
CA ASN A 73 21.80 30.11 -22.27
C ASN A 73 22.47 29.58 -20.99
N CYS A 74 23.28 28.53 -21.08
CA CYS A 74 23.94 27.96 -19.90
C CYS A 74 25.11 28.81 -19.39
N SER A 75 25.24 28.99 -18.08
CA SER A 75 26.43 29.59 -17.48
C SER A 75 27.62 28.61 -17.48
N ASN A 76 28.85 29.12 -17.65
CA ASN A 76 30.05 28.29 -17.76
C ASN A 76 30.34 27.45 -16.51
N TYR A 77 30.01 27.96 -15.31
CA TYR A 77 30.16 27.20 -14.07
C TYR A 77 29.16 26.04 -13.95
N PHE A 78 28.08 26.07 -14.73
CA PHE A 78 26.95 25.14 -14.62
C PHE A 78 26.95 24.07 -15.71
N CYS A 79 27.31 24.43 -16.94
CA CYS A 79 27.35 23.51 -18.08
C CYS A 79 28.78 23.36 -18.62
N LYS A 80 29.29 22.13 -18.59
CA LYS A 80 30.55 21.74 -19.24
C LYS A 80 30.36 21.19 -20.67
N ARG A 81 29.11 21.07 -21.12
CA ARG A 81 28.72 20.30 -22.32
C ARG A 81 28.29 21.14 -23.52
N LYS A 82 28.56 22.45 -23.51
CA LYS A 82 28.09 23.38 -24.55
C LYS A 82 28.40 22.95 -26.00
N ASN A 83 29.45 22.15 -26.21
CA ASN A 83 29.96 21.78 -27.54
C ASN A 83 29.74 20.31 -27.91
N LEU A 84 28.92 19.55 -27.18
CA LEU A 84 28.80 18.09 -27.35
C LEU A 84 27.67 17.62 -28.26
N GLY A 85 26.97 18.51 -28.97
CA GLY A 85 25.98 18.13 -29.99
C GLY A 85 24.91 17.16 -29.49
N GLU A 86 24.28 17.46 -28.36
CA GLU A 86 23.20 16.63 -27.80
C GLU A 86 21.86 16.85 -28.56
N GLU A 87 21.00 15.83 -28.61
CA GLU A 87 19.66 15.93 -29.20
C GLU A 87 18.79 16.93 -28.44
N LYS A 88 18.19 17.88 -29.17
CA LYS A 88 17.31 18.92 -28.61
C LYS A 88 15.89 18.41 -28.43
N HIS A 89 15.57 17.83 -27.27
CA HIS A 89 14.23 17.31 -26.97
C HIS A 89 13.18 18.40 -26.63
N VAL A 90 13.59 19.65 -26.45
CA VAL A 90 12.69 20.76 -26.04
C VAL A 90 11.57 20.98 -27.06
N ILE A 91 11.86 20.86 -28.36
CA ILE A 91 10.87 21.08 -29.44
C ILE A 91 9.79 20.01 -29.38
N ASP A 92 10.19 18.75 -29.23
CA ASP A 92 9.29 17.61 -29.10
C ASP A 92 8.40 17.72 -27.85
N MET A 93 8.95 18.20 -26.73
CA MET A 93 8.19 18.40 -25.49
C MET A 93 7.17 19.55 -25.59
N LYS A 94 7.46 20.59 -26.38
CA LYS A 94 6.50 21.67 -26.67
C LYS A 94 5.31 21.17 -27.48
N ARG A 95 5.55 20.33 -28.48
CA ARG A 95 4.49 19.75 -29.33
C ARG A 95 3.45 18.93 -28.56
N VAL A 96 3.86 18.32 -27.45
CA VAL A 96 3.03 17.43 -26.62
C VAL A 96 2.45 18.13 -25.38
N GLY A 97 2.69 19.45 -25.24
CA GLY A 97 2.23 20.24 -24.10
C GLY A 97 2.92 19.91 -22.76
N LEU A 98 3.92 19.03 -22.75
CA LEU A 98 4.68 18.66 -21.55
C LEU A 98 5.56 19.81 -21.06
N TRP A 99 5.99 20.65 -22.00
CA TRP A 99 6.79 21.83 -21.70
C TRP A 99 6.04 22.85 -20.83
N ASP A 100 4.72 22.97 -20.99
CA ASP A 100 3.89 23.87 -20.19
C ASP A 100 3.76 23.36 -18.75
N ASP A 101 3.67 22.05 -18.55
CA ASP A 101 3.68 21.42 -17.22
C ASP A 101 5.01 21.70 -16.48
N ILE A 102 6.14 21.55 -17.19
CA ILE A 102 7.46 21.90 -16.68
C ILE A 102 7.54 23.41 -16.40
N GLY A 103 6.98 24.23 -17.29
CA GLY A 103 6.91 25.68 -17.19
C GLY A 103 6.14 26.14 -15.94
N SER A 104 5.00 25.52 -15.62
CA SER A 104 4.22 25.81 -14.42
C SER A 104 5.02 25.55 -13.14
N ILE A 105 5.68 24.40 -13.06
CA ILE A 105 6.53 24.03 -11.90
C ILE A 105 7.71 24.98 -11.77
N ARG A 106 8.35 25.31 -12.89
CA ARG A 106 9.42 26.30 -12.96
C ARG A 106 8.95 27.66 -12.43
N SER A 107 7.78 28.14 -12.83
CA SER A 107 7.21 29.40 -12.34
C SER A 107 7.03 29.40 -10.83
N THR A 108 6.50 28.31 -10.26
CA THR A 108 6.39 28.14 -8.80
C THR A 108 7.76 28.18 -8.12
N LEU A 109 8.77 27.49 -8.67
CA LEU A 109 10.13 27.51 -8.13
C LEU A 109 10.76 28.91 -8.21
N THR A 110 10.55 29.64 -9.31
CA THR A 110 11.06 31.01 -9.45
C THR A 110 10.39 31.97 -8.47
N TYR A 111 9.11 31.79 -8.17
CA TYR A 111 8.40 32.58 -7.17
C TYR A 111 8.99 32.36 -5.76
N HIS A 112 9.30 31.11 -5.40
CA HIS A 112 9.88 30.77 -4.09
C HIS A 112 11.42 30.87 -4.02
N THR A 113 12.07 31.57 -4.96
CA THR A 113 13.55 31.65 -5.03
C THR A 113 14.17 32.19 -3.74
N GLU A 114 13.56 33.21 -3.14
CA GLU A 114 14.04 33.81 -1.87
C GLU A 114 14.04 32.78 -0.74
N SER A 115 12.92 32.08 -0.55
CA SER A 115 12.81 31.00 0.44
C SER A 115 13.80 29.87 0.18
N LEU A 116 14.04 29.51 -1.10
CA LEU A 116 15.00 28.49 -1.50
C LEU A 116 16.44 28.87 -1.13
N ILE A 117 16.84 30.13 -1.30
CA ILE A 117 18.16 30.61 -0.88
C ILE A 117 18.31 30.47 0.63
N PHE A 118 17.32 30.85 1.43
CA PHE A 118 17.45 30.79 2.88
C PHE A 118 17.14 29.42 3.50
N ASN A 119 16.84 28.39 2.68
CA ASN A 119 16.31 27.10 3.15
C ASN A 119 15.06 27.25 4.05
N LEU A 120 14.29 28.32 3.87
CA LEU A 120 13.05 28.54 4.61
C LEU A 120 12.02 27.53 4.13
N ASN A 121 11.48 26.75 5.06
CA ASN A 121 10.37 25.85 4.82
C ASN A 121 9.29 26.10 5.86
N ASN A 122 8.03 25.96 5.43
CA ASN A 122 6.87 26.00 6.30
C ASN A 122 6.57 24.62 6.93
N ASN A 123 7.39 23.60 6.64
CA ASN A 123 7.18 22.22 7.08
C ASN A 123 6.97 22.11 8.60
N ALA A 124 7.71 22.86 9.41
CA ALA A 124 7.55 22.85 10.86
C ALA A 124 6.17 23.36 11.29
N ALA A 125 5.71 24.48 10.70
CA ALA A 125 4.40 25.06 10.96
C ALA A 125 3.27 24.18 10.45
N GLU A 126 3.37 23.65 9.23
CA GLU A 126 2.39 22.72 8.66
C GLU A 126 2.28 21.43 9.48
N ASN A 127 3.43 20.87 9.88
CA ASN A 127 3.47 19.67 10.70
C ASN A 127 2.84 19.93 12.07
N TYR A 128 3.17 21.04 12.73
CA TYR A 128 2.53 21.44 13.98
C TYR A 128 1.01 21.60 13.81
N ASN A 129 0.57 22.34 12.78
CA ASN A 129 -0.85 22.54 12.50
C ASN A 129 -1.59 21.22 12.23
N SER A 130 -0.94 20.25 11.59
CA SER A 130 -1.51 18.91 11.38
C SER A 130 -1.74 18.14 12.69
N ILE A 131 -0.93 18.39 13.71
CA ILE A 131 -1.05 17.80 15.04
C ILE A 131 -2.10 18.56 15.83
N LEU A 132 -2.02 19.90 15.84
CA LEU A 132 -2.97 20.79 16.50
C LEU A 132 -4.40 20.50 16.04
N ALA A 133 -4.63 20.29 14.74
CA ALA A 133 -5.95 19.96 14.20
C ALA A 133 -6.59 18.72 14.86
N LYS A 134 -5.79 17.73 15.30
CA LYS A 134 -6.27 16.54 16.00
C LYS A 134 -6.72 16.85 17.44
N PHE A 135 -6.03 17.79 18.10
CA PHE A 135 -6.39 18.26 19.44
C PHE A 135 -7.55 19.25 19.41
N VAL A 136 -7.67 20.04 18.35
CA VAL A 136 -8.77 20.98 18.14
C VAL A 136 -10.09 20.26 17.84
N GLY A 137 -10.06 19.03 17.31
CA GLY A 137 -11.26 18.24 17.00
C GLY A 137 -11.97 18.68 15.71
N GLY A 138 -11.30 19.51 14.90
CA GLY A 138 -11.89 20.14 13.71
C GLY A 138 -13.01 21.14 14.04
N LYS A 139 -13.74 21.60 13.02
CA LYS A 139 -14.85 22.58 13.16
C LYS A 139 -16.12 22.02 13.82
N ARG A 140 -16.17 20.71 14.12
CA ARG A 140 -17.41 20.01 14.50
C ARG A 140 -17.78 20.12 15.98
N VAL A 141 -16.85 20.48 16.85
CA VAL A 141 -17.10 20.62 18.30
C VAL A 141 -16.60 21.99 18.74
N ASN A 142 -17.51 22.84 19.22
CA ASN A 142 -17.13 24.14 19.78
C ASN A 142 -16.51 23.94 21.16
N LEU A 143 -15.20 23.73 21.16
CA LEU A 143 -14.42 23.63 22.38
C LEU A 143 -13.94 25.00 22.86
N CYS A 144 -14.23 26.12 22.17
CA CYS A 144 -13.61 27.45 22.34
C CYS A 144 -13.99 28.21 23.62
N LEU A 145 -14.38 27.51 24.69
CA LEU A 145 -14.50 28.11 26.02
C LEU A 145 -13.12 28.61 26.50
N ARG A 146 -13.09 29.63 27.37
CA ARG A 146 -11.86 30.33 27.80
C ARG A 146 -10.76 29.34 28.26
N GLY A 147 -9.54 29.50 27.75
CA GLY A 147 -8.37 28.65 28.08
C GLY A 147 -8.27 27.31 27.34
N SER A 148 -9.33 26.88 26.65
CA SER A 148 -9.36 25.59 25.95
C SER A 148 -8.41 25.50 24.75
N TYR A 149 -8.23 26.60 23.99
CA TYR A 149 -7.43 26.59 22.77
C TYR A 149 -5.95 26.56 23.10
N GLU A 150 -5.53 27.39 24.05
CA GLU A 150 -4.16 27.42 24.57
C GLU A 150 -3.76 26.05 25.15
N LEU A 151 -4.63 25.42 25.94
CA LEU A 151 -4.40 24.08 26.47
C LEU A 151 -4.20 23.05 25.34
N ARG A 152 -4.97 23.16 24.26
CA ARG A 152 -4.86 22.26 23.09
C ARG A 152 -3.58 22.50 22.29
N CYS A 153 -3.13 23.75 22.17
CA CYS A 153 -1.81 24.09 21.63
C CYS A 153 -0.71 23.45 22.47
N ASN A 154 -0.75 23.62 23.79
CA ASN A 154 0.23 23.03 24.70
C ASN A 154 0.21 21.48 24.65
N ALA A 155 -0.98 20.88 24.55
CA ALA A 155 -1.13 19.43 24.36
C ALA A 155 -0.56 18.95 23.01
N ALA A 156 -0.74 19.72 21.93
CA ALA A 156 -0.18 19.42 20.63
C ALA A 156 1.35 19.48 20.62
N VAL A 157 1.95 20.51 21.24
CA VAL A 157 3.41 20.65 21.38
C VAL A 157 3.99 19.47 22.14
N THR A 158 3.41 19.10 23.29
CA THR A 158 3.89 17.98 24.10
C THR A 158 3.71 16.63 23.41
N ALA A 159 2.66 16.46 22.61
CA ALA A 159 2.48 15.27 21.78
C ALA A 159 3.47 15.18 20.63
N TYR A 160 3.88 16.30 20.05
CA TYR A 160 4.92 16.34 19.02
C TYR A 160 6.29 15.96 19.61
N ASN A 161 6.67 16.60 20.72
CA ASN A 161 8.00 16.44 21.31
C ASN A 161 8.17 15.10 22.05
N ALA A 162 7.19 14.70 22.88
CA ALA A 162 7.31 13.53 23.75
C ALA A 162 6.47 12.32 23.29
N GLY A 163 5.67 12.46 22.23
CA GLY A 163 4.86 11.36 21.69
C GLY A 163 3.94 10.74 22.74
N ALA A 164 3.94 9.41 22.82
CA ALA A 164 3.19 8.67 23.84
C ALA A 164 3.73 8.87 25.27
N ASN A 165 5.03 9.18 25.40
CA ASN A 165 5.68 9.36 26.70
C ASN A 165 5.21 10.62 27.43
N ARG A 166 4.53 11.55 26.74
CA ARG A 166 3.92 12.75 27.37
C ARG A 166 3.05 12.42 28.58
N LEU A 167 2.33 11.28 28.53
CA LEU A 167 1.47 10.84 29.64
C LEU A 167 2.29 10.51 30.89
N SER A 168 3.46 9.89 30.72
CA SER A 168 4.37 9.63 31.83
C SER A 168 4.97 10.93 32.36
N LEU A 169 5.32 11.87 31.48
CA LEU A 169 5.88 13.17 31.90
C LEU A 169 4.87 13.96 32.73
N PHE A 170 3.62 14.07 32.26
CA PHE A 170 2.56 14.74 33.01
C PHE A 170 2.27 14.06 34.35
N HIS A 171 2.17 12.73 34.37
CA HIS A 171 1.93 12.00 35.61
C HIS A 171 3.05 12.22 36.63
N LYS A 172 4.31 12.18 36.21
CA LYS A 172 5.45 12.46 37.09
C LYS A 172 5.43 13.90 37.60
N GLN A 173 5.05 14.86 36.78
CA GLN A 173 5.02 16.26 37.18
C GLN A 173 3.94 16.55 38.21
N VAL A 174 2.72 16.00 38.00
CA VAL A 174 1.56 16.22 38.85
C VAL A 174 1.59 15.37 40.12
N VAL A 175 1.87 14.06 39.98
CA VAL A 175 1.76 13.09 41.09
C VAL A 175 3.11 12.87 41.79
N LYS A 176 4.21 13.38 41.24
CA LYS A 176 5.60 13.17 41.73
C LYS A 176 6.00 11.70 41.87
N LYS A 177 5.25 10.79 41.23
CA LYS A 177 5.48 9.34 41.20
C LYS A 177 5.45 8.82 39.76
N ASN A 178 6.04 7.65 39.57
CA ASN A 178 6.00 6.94 38.29
C ASN A 178 4.56 6.51 37.96
N PRO A 179 4.17 6.49 36.67
CA PRO A 179 2.87 6.00 36.26
C PRO A 179 2.72 4.49 36.52
N GLY A 180 1.48 4.05 36.75
CA GLY A 180 1.13 2.65 36.98
C GLY A 180 1.39 1.73 35.78
N VAL A 181 1.24 0.42 36.00
CA VAL A 181 1.56 -0.64 35.03
C VAL A 181 0.78 -0.49 33.72
N PHE A 182 -0.51 -0.13 33.79
CA PHE A 182 -1.36 0.04 32.62
C PHE A 182 -0.90 1.18 31.70
N THR A 183 -0.58 2.35 32.28
CA THR A 183 -0.07 3.51 31.53
C THR A 183 1.27 3.19 30.88
N LYS A 184 2.17 2.51 31.60
CA LYS A 184 3.45 2.03 31.03
C LYS A 184 3.23 1.06 29.86
N ARG A 185 2.28 0.12 29.98
CA ARG A 185 1.91 -0.82 28.92
C ARG A 185 1.35 -0.10 27.69
N TYR A 186 0.50 0.92 27.89
CA TYR A 186 -0.02 1.75 26.81
C TYR A 186 1.09 2.51 26.07
N ILE A 187 2.01 3.16 26.81
CA ILE A 187 3.15 3.89 26.22
C ILE A 187 3.99 2.94 25.36
N LYS A 188 4.34 1.76 25.89
CA LYS A 188 5.10 0.73 25.16
C LYS A 188 4.39 0.29 23.88
N ARG A 189 3.09 0.02 23.94
CA ARG A 189 2.28 -0.35 22.76
C ARG A 189 2.25 0.77 21.72
N SER A 190 2.08 2.02 22.15
CA SER A 190 2.03 3.17 21.25
C SER A 190 3.38 3.43 20.56
N GLN A 191 4.50 3.24 21.28
CA GLN A 191 5.84 3.32 20.71
C GLN A 191 6.06 2.23 19.65
N GLN A 192 5.70 0.98 19.95
CA GLN A 192 5.80 -0.14 18.99
C GLN A 192 5.00 0.12 17.70
N LEU A 193 3.79 0.68 17.81
CA LEU A 193 2.97 1.04 16.66
C LEU A 193 3.62 2.16 15.82
N TRP A 194 4.20 3.17 16.48
CA TRP A 194 4.92 4.25 15.80
C TRP A 194 6.16 3.72 15.06
N ASP A 195 6.97 2.88 15.70
CA ASP A 195 8.12 2.24 15.06
C ASP A 195 7.71 1.30 13.91
N SER A 196 6.57 0.61 14.03
CA SER A 196 6.00 -0.18 12.93
C SER A 196 5.59 0.70 11.75
N ARG A 197 5.00 1.87 11.99
CA ARG A 197 4.65 2.83 10.93
C ARG A 197 5.90 3.44 10.30
N ARG A 198 6.91 3.80 11.09
CA ARG A 198 8.21 4.30 10.59
C ARG A 198 8.93 3.27 9.71
N ARG A 199 8.84 1.98 10.07
CA ARG A 199 9.40 0.86 9.29
C ARG A 199 8.60 0.54 8.02
N ARG A 200 7.30 0.89 7.97
CA ARG A 200 6.50 0.81 6.74
C ARG A 200 6.80 2.00 5.83
N GLN A 201 8.02 2.02 5.28
CA GLN A 201 8.36 2.96 4.22
C GLN A 201 7.64 2.54 2.92
N LEU A 202 6.95 3.49 2.28
CA LEU A 202 6.29 3.27 0.98
C LEU A 202 7.27 2.83 -0.13
N PHE A 203 8.57 3.07 0.08
CA PHE A 203 9.68 2.75 -0.83
C PHE A 203 10.85 2.06 -0.12
N ALA A 204 10.57 1.11 0.79
CA ALA A 204 11.64 0.24 1.29
C ALA A 204 12.30 -0.50 0.12
N THR A 205 13.63 -0.51 0.08
CA THR A 205 14.40 -1.22 -0.97
C THR A 205 13.98 -2.70 -1.00
N PRO A 206 14.00 -3.38 -2.17
CA PRO A 206 13.56 -4.77 -2.30
C PRO A 206 14.25 -5.72 -1.29
N VAL A 207 15.51 -5.42 -0.96
CA VAL A 207 16.32 -6.15 0.03
C VAL A 207 15.66 -6.14 1.43
N GLN A 208 14.95 -5.08 1.81
CA GLN A 208 14.23 -4.99 3.09
C GLN A 208 12.85 -5.67 3.06
N ARG A 209 12.30 -5.99 1.88
CA ARG A 209 11.06 -6.77 1.73
C ARG A 209 11.31 -8.29 1.87
N LEU A 210 12.56 -8.73 1.85
CA LEU A 210 12.96 -10.13 1.97
C LEU A 210 13.33 -10.50 3.41
N LYS A 211 12.37 -10.38 4.32
CA LYS A 211 12.11 -11.49 5.22
C LYS A 211 10.62 -11.74 5.12
N SER A 212 10.25 -12.74 4.32
CA SER A 212 9.01 -13.47 4.57
C SER A 212 8.97 -13.68 6.08
N LYS A 213 7.98 -13.10 6.76
CA LYS A 213 7.73 -13.54 8.13
C LYS A 213 7.60 -15.05 7.98
N LYS A 214 8.53 -15.83 8.55
CA LYS A 214 8.18 -17.19 8.92
C LYS A 214 6.86 -17.02 9.64
N LEU A 215 5.76 -17.47 9.04
CA LEU A 215 4.48 -17.52 9.72
C LEU A 215 4.82 -18.37 10.94
N ALA A 216 5.01 -17.71 12.09
CA ALA A 216 5.14 -18.42 13.34
C ALA A 216 3.89 -19.27 13.39
N GLY A 217 4.07 -20.58 13.55
CA GLY A 217 2.96 -21.49 13.71
C GLY A 217 2.02 -20.97 14.81
N PRO A 218 0.76 -21.40 14.82
CA PRO A 218 -0.13 -21.06 15.90
C PRO A 218 0.52 -21.39 17.25
N ASN A 219 0.28 -20.52 18.23
CA ASN A 219 0.52 -20.74 19.66
C ASN A 219 0.10 -22.18 20.05
N GLU A 220 0.81 -22.83 20.97
CA GLU A 220 0.42 -24.12 21.59
C GLU A 220 -1.04 -24.12 22.10
N ASN A 221 -1.59 -22.93 22.37
CA ASN A 221 -2.98 -22.71 22.79
C ASN A 221 -3.93 -22.33 21.63
N TYR A 222 -3.54 -22.48 20.36
CA TYR A 222 -4.37 -22.15 19.20
C TYR A 222 -4.44 -23.31 18.19
N GLY A 223 -5.34 -24.24 18.49
CA GLY A 223 -5.65 -25.44 17.72
C GLY A 223 -6.22 -26.47 18.68
N ALA A 224 -7.31 -27.16 18.30
CA ALA A 224 -7.87 -28.22 19.12
C ALA A 224 -6.81 -29.33 19.27
N VAL A 225 -6.26 -29.47 20.48
CA VAL A 225 -5.24 -30.49 20.81
C VAL A 225 -5.86 -31.89 20.83
N GLU A 226 -7.18 -31.99 20.94
CA GLU A 226 -7.91 -33.24 20.93
C GLU A 226 -8.95 -33.23 19.80
N PRO A 227 -9.04 -34.26 18.97
CA PRO A 227 -10.15 -34.41 18.04
C PRO A 227 -11.45 -34.55 18.87
N ASP A 228 -12.31 -33.53 18.85
CA ASP A 228 -13.67 -33.48 19.44
C ASP A 228 -14.55 -34.71 19.13
N PHE A 229 -14.14 -35.60 18.24
CA PHE A 229 -14.84 -36.84 17.92
C PHE A 229 -14.66 -37.97 18.94
N VAL A 230 -13.72 -37.87 19.89
CA VAL A 230 -13.40 -38.98 20.80
C VAL A 230 -14.14 -38.90 22.13
N SER A 231 -14.68 -37.75 22.53
CA SER A 231 -15.28 -37.61 23.86
C SER A 231 -16.63 -38.32 23.98
N HIS A 232 -17.46 -38.37 22.93
CA HIS A 232 -18.75 -39.09 22.93
C HIS A 232 -19.12 -39.59 21.52
N PRO A 233 -18.78 -40.82 21.13
CA PRO A 233 -19.26 -41.40 19.88
C PRO A 233 -20.76 -41.75 20.00
N ASP A 234 -21.61 -41.21 19.12
CA ASP A 234 -23.04 -41.60 19.03
C ASP A 234 -23.23 -43.08 18.64
N LEU A 235 -22.18 -43.72 18.10
CA LEU A 235 -22.18 -45.10 17.63
C LEU A 235 -20.86 -45.80 17.99
N SER A 236 -20.95 -47.12 18.22
CA SER A 236 -19.76 -47.95 18.37
C SER A 236 -18.92 -47.96 17.08
N ILE A 237 -17.59 -48.08 17.22
CA ILE A 237 -16.65 -48.12 16.08
C ILE A 237 -16.98 -49.29 15.13
N SER A 238 -17.40 -50.44 15.68
CA SER A 238 -17.80 -51.61 14.90
C SER A 238 -19.03 -51.32 14.05
N GLU A 239 -20.06 -50.70 14.63
CA GLU A 239 -21.28 -50.36 13.91
C GLU A 239 -21.05 -49.28 12.85
N LEU A 240 -20.20 -48.30 13.13
CA LEU A 240 -19.77 -47.30 12.15
C LEU A 240 -19.09 -47.95 10.93
N ASN A 241 -18.19 -48.90 11.15
CA ASN A 241 -17.51 -49.63 10.08
C ASN A 241 -18.51 -50.46 9.25
N ASN A 242 -19.46 -51.12 9.90
CA ASN A 242 -20.52 -51.88 9.21
C ASN A 242 -21.38 -50.98 8.32
N ARG A 243 -21.87 -49.86 8.85
CA ARG A 243 -22.65 -48.88 8.08
C ARG A 243 -21.84 -48.29 6.93
N THR A 244 -20.55 -48.01 7.15
CA THR A 244 -19.64 -47.52 6.12
C THR A 244 -19.52 -48.53 4.97
N ASN A 245 -19.32 -49.82 5.29
CA ASN A 245 -19.21 -50.87 4.28
C ASN A 245 -20.51 -51.07 3.49
N LEU A 246 -21.66 -51.06 4.18
CA LEU A 246 -22.98 -51.15 3.53
C LEU A 246 -23.20 -49.98 2.56
N TYR A 247 -22.85 -48.76 2.99
CA TYR A 247 -22.96 -47.57 2.15
C TYR A 247 -21.99 -47.60 0.96
N LEU A 248 -20.74 -48.02 1.16
CA LEU A 248 -19.79 -48.17 0.04
C LEU A 248 -20.26 -49.23 -0.97
N ASN A 249 -20.88 -50.31 -0.49
CA ASN A 249 -21.44 -51.33 -1.37
C ASN A 249 -22.66 -50.83 -2.15
N SER A 250 -23.53 -50.00 -1.56
CA SER A 250 -24.67 -49.40 -2.29
C SER A 250 -24.23 -48.40 -3.37
N LEU A 251 -23.01 -47.87 -3.29
CA LEU A 251 -22.44 -46.96 -4.29
C LEU A 251 -21.72 -47.67 -5.45
N LYS A 252 -21.44 -48.97 -5.32
CA LYS A 252 -20.82 -49.77 -6.38
C LYS A 252 -21.83 -49.99 -7.50
N LEU A 253 -21.42 -49.66 -8.71
CA LEU A 253 -22.22 -49.81 -9.93
C LEU A 253 -21.45 -50.70 -10.90
N THR A 254 -22.17 -51.45 -11.73
CA THR A 254 -21.53 -52.19 -12.83
C THR A 254 -21.07 -51.22 -13.92
N LYS A 255 -20.21 -51.66 -14.85
CA LYS A 255 -19.74 -50.81 -15.95
C LYS A 255 -20.89 -50.31 -16.83
N GLU A 256 -21.92 -51.13 -17.02
CA GLU A 256 -23.11 -50.81 -17.80
C GLU A 256 -23.95 -49.74 -17.10
N ASP A 257 -24.12 -49.85 -15.78
CA ASP A 257 -24.82 -48.86 -14.96
C ASP A 257 -24.10 -47.51 -14.92
N ILE A 258 -22.76 -47.51 -14.96
CA ILE A 258 -21.97 -46.27 -15.00
C ILE A 258 -22.26 -45.52 -16.31
N ILE A 259 -22.28 -46.23 -17.44
CA ILE A 259 -22.54 -45.64 -18.76
C ILE A 259 -23.98 -45.14 -18.85
N SER A 260 -24.95 -45.89 -18.33
CA SER A 260 -26.36 -45.47 -18.32
C SER A 260 -26.56 -44.23 -17.44
N LEU A 261 -25.91 -44.18 -16.28
CA LEU A 261 -25.95 -43.05 -15.37
C LEU A 261 -25.29 -41.80 -15.96
N GLU A 262 -24.14 -41.95 -16.64
CA GLU A 262 -23.47 -40.84 -17.33
C GLU A 262 -24.40 -40.22 -18.41
N LYS A 263 -25.07 -41.08 -19.19
CA LYS A 263 -26.03 -40.63 -20.21
C LYS A 263 -27.20 -39.86 -19.60
N SER A 264 -27.73 -40.31 -18.46
CA SER A 264 -28.88 -39.66 -17.82
C SER A 264 -28.52 -38.31 -17.19
N ILE A 265 -27.30 -38.16 -16.66
CA ILE A 265 -26.85 -36.93 -15.97
C ILE A 265 -26.03 -35.98 -16.86
N LYS A 266 -26.02 -36.18 -18.18
CA LYS A 266 -25.20 -35.42 -19.13
C LYS A 266 -25.40 -33.90 -19.06
N ARG A 267 -26.62 -33.45 -18.71
CA ARG A 267 -26.97 -32.02 -18.54
C ARG A 267 -26.53 -31.43 -17.19
N GLN A 268 -25.77 -32.18 -16.40
CA GLN A 268 -25.12 -31.76 -15.16
C GLN A 268 -26.08 -31.01 -14.22
N HIS A 269 -25.82 -29.73 -13.94
CA HIS A 269 -26.54 -28.92 -12.97
C HIS A 269 -28.02 -28.69 -13.28
N GLU A 270 -28.44 -28.86 -14.54
CA GLU A 270 -29.84 -28.75 -14.97
C GLU A 270 -30.65 -30.01 -14.67
N CYS A 271 -29.98 -31.11 -14.27
CA CYS A 271 -30.61 -32.38 -13.98
C CYS A 271 -30.67 -32.62 -12.45
N GLU A 272 -31.86 -32.83 -11.91
CA GLU A 272 -32.04 -33.15 -10.48
C GLU A 272 -31.37 -34.47 -10.07
N ASP A 273 -31.30 -35.44 -10.99
CA ASP A 273 -30.64 -36.71 -10.75
C ASP A 273 -29.13 -36.55 -10.54
N TRP A 274 -28.52 -35.57 -11.22
CA TRP A 274 -27.13 -35.20 -10.99
C TRP A 274 -26.91 -34.66 -9.57
N HIS A 275 -27.81 -33.81 -9.06
CA HIS A 275 -27.74 -33.32 -7.68
C HIS A 275 -27.92 -34.45 -6.67
N ARG A 276 -28.82 -35.41 -6.93
CA ARG A 276 -29.06 -36.56 -6.06
C ARG A 276 -27.84 -37.49 -5.99
N GLU A 277 -27.22 -37.81 -7.12
CA GLU A 277 -26.01 -38.64 -7.15
C GLU A 277 -24.80 -37.92 -6.56
N ARG A 278 -24.68 -36.61 -6.77
CA ARG A 278 -23.60 -35.80 -6.18
C ARG A 278 -23.70 -35.71 -4.67
N LYS A 279 -24.90 -35.65 -4.07
CA LYS A 279 -25.09 -35.66 -2.60
C LYS A 279 -24.58 -36.94 -1.94
N LYS A 280 -24.61 -38.06 -2.66
CA LYS A 280 -24.16 -39.36 -2.15
C LYS A 280 -22.63 -39.54 -2.21
N ARG A 281 -21.91 -38.73 -3.01
CA ARG A 281 -20.51 -38.97 -3.41
C ARG A 281 -19.62 -37.75 -3.14
N LEU A 282 -18.34 -37.99 -2.87
CA LEU A 282 -17.34 -36.93 -2.78
C LEU A 282 -16.82 -36.58 -4.19
N THR A 283 -16.85 -35.31 -4.54
CA THR A 283 -16.46 -34.84 -5.88
C THR A 283 -14.98 -34.49 -5.93
N ALA A 284 -14.37 -34.59 -7.12
CA ALA A 284 -12.95 -34.30 -7.33
C ALA A 284 -12.51 -32.92 -6.79
N SER A 285 -13.35 -31.89 -6.96
CA SER A 285 -13.10 -30.53 -6.46
C SER A 285 -12.97 -30.42 -4.94
N VAL A 286 -13.61 -31.33 -4.19
CA VAL A 286 -13.58 -31.38 -2.73
C VAL A 286 -12.50 -32.35 -2.24
N PHE A 287 -12.32 -33.46 -2.96
CA PHE A 287 -11.42 -34.54 -2.57
C PHE A 287 -9.98 -34.07 -2.34
N GLY A 288 -9.46 -33.21 -3.23
CA GLY A 288 -8.12 -32.65 -3.07
C GLY A 288 -7.93 -31.83 -1.78
N LYS A 289 -8.98 -31.18 -1.28
CA LYS A 289 -8.94 -30.45 0.00
C LYS A 289 -8.85 -31.43 1.17
N ILE A 290 -9.60 -32.53 1.12
CA ILE A 290 -9.60 -33.57 2.16
C ILE A 290 -8.22 -34.21 2.28
N CYS A 291 -7.59 -34.59 1.17
CA CYS A 291 -6.26 -35.21 1.18
C CYS A 291 -5.16 -34.29 1.74
N LYS A 292 -5.34 -32.97 1.67
CA LYS A 292 -4.37 -31.97 2.16
C LYS A 292 -4.57 -31.58 3.62
N LEU A 293 -5.62 -32.07 4.29
CA LEU A 293 -5.86 -31.77 5.71
C LEU A 293 -4.78 -32.40 6.59
N ARG A 294 -4.21 -31.59 7.48
CA ARG A 294 -3.24 -32.07 8.48
C ARG A 294 -3.97 -32.77 9.62
N LYS A 295 -3.30 -33.72 10.28
CA LYS A 295 -3.83 -34.43 11.46
C LYS A 295 -4.30 -33.49 12.57
N THR A 296 -3.64 -32.35 12.73
CA THR A 296 -3.92 -31.32 13.75
C THR A 296 -5.00 -30.31 13.36
N THR A 297 -5.53 -30.36 12.13
CA THR A 297 -6.57 -29.43 11.67
C THR A 297 -7.95 -29.97 12.01
N SER A 298 -8.77 -29.16 12.69
CA SER A 298 -10.16 -29.53 12.97
C SER A 298 -10.94 -29.79 11.67
N ARG A 299 -11.68 -30.92 11.65
CA ARG A 299 -12.45 -31.38 10.49
C ARG A 299 -13.86 -30.79 10.46
N THR A 300 -14.35 -30.25 11.57
CA THR A 300 -15.74 -29.81 11.77
C THR A 300 -16.20 -28.85 10.67
N LYS A 301 -15.43 -27.79 10.40
CA LYS A 301 -15.81 -26.82 9.37
C LYS A 301 -15.79 -27.39 7.96
N THR A 302 -14.88 -28.33 7.68
CA THR A 302 -14.83 -29.01 6.39
C THR A 302 -16.04 -29.91 6.19
N ILE A 303 -16.43 -30.66 7.22
CA ILE A 303 -17.64 -31.51 7.20
C ILE A 303 -18.89 -30.65 7.03
N GLU A 304 -19.02 -29.57 7.80
CA GLU A 304 -20.15 -28.62 7.70
C GLU A 304 -20.28 -28.05 6.27
N THR A 305 -19.15 -27.72 5.63
CA THR A 305 -19.13 -27.24 4.25
C THR A 305 -19.56 -28.33 3.25
N ILE A 306 -19.21 -29.59 3.49
CA ILE A 306 -19.57 -30.70 2.60
C ILE A 306 -21.06 -31.04 2.71
N LEU A 307 -21.60 -31.04 3.93
CA LEU A 307 -22.99 -31.41 4.19
C LEU A 307 -23.98 -30.28 3.86
N TYR A 308 -23.63 -29.04 4.21
CA TYR A 308 -24.57 -27.90 4.16
C TYR A 308 -24.11 -26.75 3.25
N GLY A 309 -22.90 -26.83 2.70
CA GLY A 309 -22.34 -25.76 1.88
C GLY A 309 -23.14 -25.55 0.60
N LYS A 310 -23.53 -24.30 0.36
CA LYS A 310 -24.10 -23.85 -0.92
C LYS A 310 -23.08 -22.97 -1.63
N PHE A 311 -22.75 -23.31 -2.87
CA PHE A 311 -21.89 -22.48 -3.70
C PHE A 311 -22.73 -21.41 -4.38
N GLN A 312 -22.47 -20.16 -4.07
CA GLN A 312 -23.01 -19.00 -4.78
C GLN A 312 -21.85 -18.44 -5.62
N GLY A 313 -21.90 -18.66 -6.93
CA GLY A 313 -20.83 -18.28 -7.85
C GLY A 313 -20.48 -16.79 -7.78
N ASN A 314 -19.22 -16.45 -8.08
CA ASN A 314 -18.77 -15.06 -8.16
C ASN A 314 -18.63 -14.61 -9.63
N LEU A 315 -18.30 -13.34 -9.86
CA LEU A 315 -18.12 -12.80 -11.22
C LEU A 315 -17.08 -13.58 -12.04
N SER A 316 -16.02 -14.06 -11.41
CA SER A 316 -15.00 -14.89 -12.08
C SER A 316 -15.53 -16.26 -12.48
N THR A 317 -16.40 -16.87 -11.66
CA THR A 317 -17.07 -18.12 -12.01
C THR A 317 -18.00 -17.94 -13.20
N LYS A 318 -18.77 -16.84 -13.24
CA LYS A 318 -19.66 -16.54 -14.37
C LYS A 318 -18.87 -16.38 -15.67
N TYR A 319 -17.79 -15.60 -15.62
CA TYR A 319 -16.88 -15.43 -16.75
C TYR A 319 -16.31 -16.77 -17.26
N GLY A 320 -15.92 -17.66 -16.34
CA GLY A 320 -15.42 -18.99 -16.69
C GLY A 320 -16.46 -19.84 -17.42
N VAL A 321 -17.71 -19.85 -16.96
CA VAL A 321 -18.81 -20.58 -17.61
C VAL A 321 -19.09 -20.01 -19.00
N GLU A 322 -19.10 -18.68 -19.17
CA GLU A 322 -19.36 -18.02 -20.45
C GLU A 322 -18.30 -18.30 -21.53
N HIS A 323 -17.07 -18.64 -21.14
CA HIS A 323 -15.93 -18.85 -22.05
C HIS A 323 -15.45 -20.29 -22.09
N GLU A 324 -16.15 -21.23 -21.43
CA GLU A 324 -15.76 -22.64 -21.36
C GLU A 324 -15.79 -23.30 -22.74
N ASP A 325 -16.77 -22.95 -23.59
CA ASP A 325 -16.92 -23.49 -24.95
C ASP A 325 -15.84 -23.02 -25.94
N VAL A 326 -15.13 -21.93 -25.61
CA VAL A 326 -14.12 -21.29 -26.49
C VAL A 326 -12.69 -21.75 -26.13
N ALA A 327 -12.52 -22.42 -24.99
CA ALA A 327 -11.22 -22.83 -24.44
C ALA A 327 -10.75 -24.20 -24.97
#